data_AF-A0A1F8Y8F8-F1
#
_entry.id   AF-A0A1F8Y8F8-F1
#
_cell.length_a   1.000
_cell.length_b   1.000
_cell.length_c   1.000
_cell.angle_alpha   90.00
_cell.angle_beta   90.00
_cell.angle_gamma   90.00
#
_symmetry.space_group_name_H-M   'P 1'
#
loop_
_entity.id
_entity.type
_entity.pdbx_description
1 polymer ?
#
loop_
_entity_poly.entity_id
_entity_poly.type
_entity_poly.pdbx_seq_one_letter_code
_entity_poly.pdbx_strand_id
1 'polypeptide(L)'
;MNKWVVIALMLLTSLVSLKAGAGDISEVAFLTKVQTYEAISNTTLVTPEGKRIPITKGTKLNVAGFTATEAFVISRKDKPNAFVKRTDIAPVGKQALPKY
;
A
#
# COMPACT_ATOMS: atom_id res chain seq x y z
N MET A 1 29.99 4.50 -35.72
CA MET A 1 29.41 4.33 -34.36
C MET A 1 28.32 5.36 -34.18
N ASN A 2 27.05 4.95 -34.29
CA ASN A 2 25.90 5.84 -34.44
C ASN A 2 25.48 6.48 -33.12
N LYS A 3 25.76 7.78 -32.97
CA LYS A 3 25.39 8.64 -31.82
C LYS A 3 23.88 8.72 -31.54
N TRP A 4 23.05 8.26 -32.47
CA TRP A 4 21.58 8.29 -32.38
C TRP A 4 20.96 7.16 -31.55
N VAL A 5 21.67 6.03 -31.37
CA VAL A 5 21.12 4.88 -30.64
C VAL A 5 21.09 5.13 -29.12
N VAL A 6 22.05 5.91 -28.61
CA VAL A 6 22.18 6.18 -27.16
C VAL A 6 21.07 7.12 -26.66
N ILE A 7 20.63 8.06 -27.50
CA ILE A 7 19.58 9.03 -27.14
C ILE A 7 18.21 8.34 -27.10
N ALA A 8 17.95 7.40 -28.01
CA ALA A 8 16.70 6.63 -28.02
C ALA A 8 16.57 5.72 -26.78
N LEU A 9 17.69 5.19 -26.26
CA LEU A 9 17.68 4.30 -25.10
C LEU A 9 17.50 5.06 -23.76
N MET A 10 17.99 6.31 -23.66
CA MET A 10 17.79 7.15 -22.46
C MET A 10 16.36 7.70 -22.31
N LEU A 11 15.62 7.85 -23.42
CA LEU A 11 14.22 8.30 -23.38
C LEU A 11 13.24 7.18 -23.00
N LEU A 12 13.62 5.90 -23.13
CA LEU A 12 12.73 4.79 -22.84
C LEU A 12 12.67 4.42 -21.34
N THR A 13 13.63 4.88 -20.53
CA THR A 13 13.66 4.60 -19.08
C THR A 13 12.88 5.60 -18.23
N SER A 14 12.43 6.73 -18.78
CA SER A 14 11.66 7.74 -18.02
C SER A 14 10.16 7.42 -17.92
N LEU A 15 9.67 6.44 -18.69
CA LEU A 15 8.25 6.06 -18.74
C LEU A 15 7.81 5.05 -17.69
N VAL A 16 8.72 4.58 -16.83
CA VAL A 16 8.32 3.99 -15.55
C VAL A 16 8.05 5.13 -14.56
N SER A 17 7.12 6.01 -14.93
CA SER A 17 6.30 6.68 -13.92
C SER A 17 5.57 5.56 -13.21
N LEU A 18 6.21 5.10 -12.13
CA LEU A 18 5.65 4.20 -11.14
C LEU A 18 4.28 4.79 -10.83
N LYS A 19 3.23 4.25 -11.44
CA LYS A 19 1.86 4.50 -11.00
C LYS A 19 1.77 3.78 -9.67
N ALA A 20 2.35 4.39 -8.65
CA ALA A 20 2.10 4.10 -7.26
C ALA A 20 0.69 4.63 -6.94
N GLY A 21 -0.29 4.18 -7.73
CA GLY A 21 -1.67 4.16 -7.31
C GLY A 21 -1.77 3.18 -6.15
N ALA A 22 -2.61 3.49 -5.18
CA ALA A 22 -3.04 2.50 -4.22
C ALA A 22 -3.50 1.23 -4.95
N GLY A 23 -3.30 0.06 -4.35
CA GLY A 23 -3.77 -1.20 -4.86
C GLY A 23 -5.27 -1.14 -5.20
N ASP A 24 -5.67 -1.93 -6.19
CA ASP A 24 -7.08 -2.03 -6.54
C ASP A 24 -7.82 -2.84 -5.46
N ILE A 25 -9.01 -2.38 -5.07
CA ILE A 25 -9.89 -3.10 -4.14
C ILE A 25 -10.27 -4.47 -4.72
N SER A 26 -10.33 -4.60 -6.06
CA SER A 26 -10.62 -5.87 -6.73
C SER A 26 -9.58 -6.97 -6.46
N GLU A 27 -8.34 -6.58 -6.12
CA GLU A 27 -7.23 -7.48 -5.82
C GLU A 27 -7.11 -7.81 -4.31
N VAL A 28 -8.03 -7.31 -3.48
CA VAL A 28 -7.97 -7.49 -2.03
C VAL A 28 -8.53 -8.87 -1.64
N ALA A 29 -7.64 -9.71 -1.10
CA ALA A 29 -8.04 -10.88 -0.35
C ALA A 29 -8.56 -10.44 1.03
N PHE A 30 -9.88 -10.43 1.19
CA PHE A 30 -10.53 -10.03 2.44
C PHE A 30 -10.34 -11.07 3.54
N LEU A 31 -10.08 -10.58 4.73
CA LEU A 31 -10.03 -11.38 5.95
C LEU A 31 -11.46 -11.72 6.38
N THR A 32 -11.62 -12.86 7.06
CA THR A 32 -12.91 -13.26 7.66
C THR A 32 -13.41 -12.27 8.72
N LYS A 33 -12.50 -11.52 9.32
CA LYS A 33 -12.78 -10.42 10.25
C LYS A 33 -11.73 -9.33 10.09
N VAL A 34 -12.15 -8.09 10.33
CA VAL A 34 -11.23 -6.95 10.41
C VAL A 34 -10.26 -7.17 11.57
N GLN A 35 -8.98 -6.96 11.30
CA GLN A 35 -7.89 -7.17 12.26
C GLN A 35 -7.18 -5.84 12.56
N THR A 36 -6.60 -5.74 13.76
CA THR A 36 -5.86 -4.55 14.17
C THR A 36 -4.38 -4.74 13.90
N TYR A 37 -3.83 -3.87 13.06
CA TYR A 37 -2.40 -3.76 12.79
C TYR A 37 -1.88 -2.44 13.34
N GLU A 38 -0.57 -2.32 13.43
CA GLU A 38 0.12 -1.12 13.87
C GLU A 38 1.20 -0.76 12.86
N ALA A 39 1.30 0.53 12.53
CA ALA A 39 2.39 1.04 11.71
C ALA A 39 3.72 0.92 12.47
N ILE A 40 4.67 0.16 11.93
CA ILE A 40 5.98 -0.05 12.57
C ILE A 40 7.03 1.00 12.15
N SER A 41 6.71 1.78 11.12
CA SER A 41 7.48 2.91 10.61
C SER A 41 6.53 4.08 10.31
N ASN A 42 7.09 5.29 10.14
CA ASN A 42 6.33 6.40 9.57
C ASN A 42 6.05 6.06 8.11
N THR A 43 4.77 6.04 7.73
CA THR A 43 4.35 5.61 6.39
C THR A 43 3.17 6.47 5.92
N THR A 44 2.59 6.12 4.79
CA THR A 44 1.52 6.86 4.13
C THR A 44 0.40 5.92 3.74
N LEU A 45 -0.81 6.26 4.15
CA LEU A 45 -2.04 5.69 3.59
C LEU A 45 -2.31 6.33 2.24
N VAL A 46 -2.63 5.53 1.24
CA VAL A 46 -2.99 6.00 -0.11
C VAL A 46 -4.43 5.56 -0.39
N THR A 47 -5.34 6.51 -0.62
CA THR A 47 -6.72 6.19 -0.98
C THR A 47 -6.81 5.73 -2.44
N PRO A 48 -7.90 5.05 -2.86
CA PRO A 48 -8.11 4.69 -4.27
C PRO A 48 -8.03 5.89 -5.23
N GLU A 49 -8.44 7.08 -4.77
CA GLU A 49 -8.37 8.32 -5.54
C GLU A 49 -6.95 8.94 -5.57
N GLY A 50 -5.97 8.28 -4.94
CA GLY A 50 -4.57 8.70 -4.89
C GLY A 50 -4.26 9.70 -3.78
N LYS A 51 -5.19 10.00 -2.87
CA LYS A 51 -4.92 10.90 -1.74
C LYS A 51 -3.95 10.24 -0.77
N ARG A 52 -2.88 10.97 -0.42
CA ARG A 52 -1.84 10.51 0.50
C ARG A 52 -2.06 11.09 1.88
N ILE A 53 -2.14 10.23 2.89
CA ILE A 53 -2.37 10.59 4.28
C ILE A 53 -1.20 10.05 5.11
N PRO A 54 -0.31 10.91 5.63
CA PRO A 54 0.80 10.44 6.46
C PRO A 54 0.28 9.84 7.76
N ILE A 55 0.90 8.75 8.20
CA ILE A 55 0.65 8.13 9.50
C ILE A 55 1.97 7.91 10.22
N THR A 56 1.95 8.15 11.53
CA THR A 56 3.15 7.96 12.37
C THR A 56 3.28 6.50 12.81
N LYS A 57 4.51 6.10 13.09
CA LYS A 57 4.79 4.85 13.81
C LYS A 57 3.93 4.77 15.07
N GLY A 58 3.37 3.59 15.35
CA GLY A 58 2.47 3.34 16.46
C GLY A 58 0.99 3.55 16.12
N THR A 59 0.66 4.08 14.95
CA THR A 59 -0.74 4.26 14.52
C THR A 59 -1.42 2.90 14.36
N LYS A 60 -2.53 2.69 15.08
CA LYS A 60 -3.37 1.49 14.93
C LYS A 60 -4.27 1.61 13.70
N LEU A 61 -4.31 0.54 12.92
CA LEU A 61 -5.02 0.44 11.65
C LEU A 61 -6.00 -0.74 11.71
N ASN A 62 -7.22 -0.54 11.21
CA ASN A 62 -8.17 -1.62 11.03
C ASN A 62 -8.00 -2.18 9.62
N VAL A 63 -7.36 -3.33 9.50
CA VAL A 63 -7.07 -3.98 8.22
C VAL A 63 -8.18 -4.97 7.91
N ALA A 64 -8.82 -4.81 6.76
CA ALA A 64 -9.89 -5.68 6.29
C ALA A 64 -9.40 -6.75 5.29
N GLY A 65 -8.23 -6.55 4.69
CA GLY A 65 -7.71 -7.45 3.67
C GLY A 65 -6.30 -7.09 3.22
N PHE A 66 -5.77 -7.89 2.31
CA PHE A 66 -4.44 -7.70 1.74
C PHE A 66 -4.45 -7.91 0.23
N THR A 67 -3.67 -7.10 -0.47
CA THR A 67 -3.17 -7.45 -1.81
C THR A 67 -1.82 -8.17 -1.68
N ALA A 68 -1.15 -8.41 -2.80
CA ALA A 68 0.21 -8.97 -2.80
C ALA A 68 1.18 -8.13 -1.95
N THR A 69 1.10 -6.80 -2.04
CA THR A 69 2.08 -5.87 -1.44
C THR A 69 1.50 -4.93 -0.40
N GLU A 70 0.19 -4.78 -0.35
CA GLU A 70 -0.48 -3.76 0.46
C GLU A 70 -1.57 -4.36 1.36
N ALA A 71 -1.90 -3.62 2.41
CA ALA A 71 -2.97 -3.90 3.32
C ALA A 71 -4.09 -2.89 3.07
N PHE A 72 -5.31 -3.40 2.94
CA PHE A 72 -6.50 -2.60 2.80
C PHE A 72 -7.01 -2.19 4.18
N VAL A 73 -6.85 -0.91 4.49
CA VAL A 73 -7.25 -0.29 5.75
C VAL A 73 -8.63 0.33 5.58
N ILE A 74 -9.56 -0.12 6.42
CA ILE A 74 -10.86 0.51 6.54
C ILE A 74 -10.80 1.57 7.64
N SER A 75 -11.14 2.80 7.30
CA SER A 75 -11.26 3.83 8.33
C SER A 75 -12.64 3.76 8.96
N ARG A 76 -12.71 3.94 10.29
CA ARG A 76 -13.98 4.13 10.97
C ARG A 76 -14.38 5.59 10.86
N LYS A 77 -15.60 5.85 10.37
CA LYS A 77 -16.30 7.15 10.37
C LYS A 77 -15.61 8.24 9.50
N ASP A 78 -16.33 8.73 8.49
CA ASP A 78 -16.05 9.93 7.66
C ASP A 78 -14.66 10.04 6.99
N LYS A 79 -13.88 8.96 7.00
CA LYS A 79 -12.54 8.90 6.41
C LYS A 79 -12.52 7.85 5.30
N PRO A 80 -11.85 8.14 4.18
CA PRO A 80 -11.77 7.21 3.06
C PRO A 80 -11.00 5.94 3.45
N ASN A 81 -11.37 4.82 2.84
CA ASN A 81 -10.57 3.61 2.87
C ASN A 81 -9.23 3.87 2.15
N ALA A 82 -8.19 3.16 2.57
CA ALA A 82 -6.86 3.40 2.04
C ALA A 82 -6.00 2.15 2.09
N PHE A 83 -4.88 2.22 1.39
CA PHE A 83 -3.88 1.17 1.32
C PHE A 83 -2.60 1.63 2.00
N VAL A 84 -1.91 0.69 2.63
CA VAL A 84 -0.57 0.88 3.19
C VAL A 84 0.27 -0.34 2.86
N LYS A 85 1.58 -0.16 2.68
CA LYS A 85 2.46 -1.30 2.39
C LYS A 85 2.45 -2.31 3.53
N ARG A 86 2.41 -3.60 3.19
CA ARG A 86 2.45 -4.71 4.16
C ARG A 86 3.72 -4.68 5.01
N THR A 87 4.83 -4.23 4.43
CA THR A 87 6.13 -4.11 5.11
C THR A 87 6.17 -3.03 6.18
N ASP A 88 5.21 -2.10 6.17
CA ASP A 88 5.20 -0.96 7.07
C ASP A 88 4.26 -1.16 8.26
N ILE A 89 3.61 -2.32 8.35
CA ILE A 89 2.65 -2.66 9.40
C ILE A 89 2.94 -4.04 10.02
N ALA A 90 2.58 -4.20 11.28
CA ALA A 90 2.64 -5.48 11.99
C ALA A 90 1.32 -5.76 12.73
N PRO A 91 0.93 -7.04 12.90
CA PRO A 91 -0.26 -7.38 13.65
C PRO A 91 -0.11 -6.99 15.13
N VAL A 92 -1.18 -6.50 15.74
CA VAL A 92 -1.20 -6.19 17.18
C VAL A 92 -1.67 -7.42 17.94
N GLY A 93 -0.74 -8.04 18.69
CA GLY A 93 -1.00 -9.22 19.53
C GLY A 93 -0.66 -10.55 18.84
N LYS A 94 -1.09 -11.67 19.45
CA LYS A 94 -0.92 -13.03 18.89
C LYS A 94 -1.90 -13.28 17.74
N GLN A 95 -1.79 -12.52 16.65
CA GLN A 95 -2.54 -12.79 15.42
C GLN A 95 -1.60 -13.49 14.44
N ALA A 96 -1.95 -14.73 14.06
CA ALA A 96 -1.23 -15.45 13.03
C ALA A 96 -1.37 -14.70 11.71
N LEU A 97 -0.26 -14.27 11.12
CA LEU A 97 -0.26 -13.73 9.77
C LEU A 97 -0.82 -14.82 8.84
N PRO A 98 -1.82 -14.52 8.00
CA PRO A 98 -2.26 -15.46 6.98
C PRO A 98 -1.06 -15.84 6.12
N LYS A 99 -0.78 -17.15 6.06
CA LYS A 99 0.20 -17.71 5.12
C LYS A 99 -0.44 -17.61 3.74
N TYR A 100 0.15 -16.80 2.87
CA TYR A 100 -0.17 -16.76 1.45
C TYR A 100 0.89 -17.54 0.70
#